data_AF-A0A1C5PPG4-F1
#
_entry.id   AF-A0A1C5PPG4-F1
#
_cell.length_a   1.000
_cell.length_b   1.000
_cell.length_c   1.000
_cell.angle_alpha   90.00
_cell.angle_beta   90.00
_cell.angle_gamma   90.00
#
_symmetry.space_group_name_H-M   'P 1'
#
loop_
_entity.id
_entity.type
_entity.pdbx_description
1 polymer ?
#
loop_
_entity_poly.entity_id
_entity_poly.type
_entity_poly.pdbx_seq_one_letter_code
_entity_poly.pdbx_strand_id
1 'polypeptide(L)' 'MERKLIIRNFGAITSAEIILKDFNIFIGEQGAGKLTVTTHSPYLLSTLNNMIEADNVSKLHPENVHEK' A
#
# COMPACT_ATOMS: atom_id res chain seq x y z
N MET A 1 -8.80 -0.88 14.68
CA MET A 1 -8.60 -1.80 13.54
C MET A 1 -7.12 -2.11 13.45
N GLU A 2 -6.75 -3.38 13.44
CA GLU A 2 -5.37 -3.82 13.23
C GLU A 2 -5.04 -3.74 11.73
N ARG A 3 -3.98 -3.02 11.37
CA ARG A 3 -3.57 -2.84 9.97
C ARG A 3 -2.48 -3.85 9.64
N LYS A 4 -2.76 -4.82 8.78
CA LYS A 4 -1.81 -5.85 8.38
C LYS A 4 -1.41 -5.66 6.91
N LEU A 5 -0.10 -5.62 6.65
CA LEU A 5 0.49 -5.60 5.31
C LEU A 5 1.02 -7.00 4.98
N ILE A 6 0.53 -7.60 3.90
CA ILE A 6 0.98 -8.89 3.38
C ILE A 6 1.60 -8.64 2.01
N ILE A 7 2.87 -9.03 1.85
CA ILE A 7 3.63 -8.90 0.61
C ILE A 7 3.95 -10.31 0.12
N ARG A 8 3.69 -10.60 -1.16
CA ARG A 8 4.04 -11.87 -1.80
C ARG A 8 4.62 -11.60 -3.18
N ASN A 9 5.74 -12.25 -3.49
CA ASN A 9 6.41 -12.21 -4.80
C ASN A 9 6.64 -10.78 -5.35
N PHE A 10 7.14 -9.86 -4.52
CA PHE A 10 7.36 -8.47 -4.91
C PHE A 10 8.82 -8.03 -4.67
N GLY A 11 9.52 -7.67 -5.75
CA GLY A 11 10.93 -7.31 -5.71
C GLY A 11 11.79 -8.46 -5.14
N ALA A 12 12.63 -8.17 -4.14
CA ALA A 12 13.45 -9.16 -3.44
C ALA A 12 12.69 -9.95 -2.36
N ILE A 13 11.38 -9.74 -2.21
CA ILE A 13 10.56 -10.31 -1.12
C ILE A 13 9.67 -11.41 -1.67
N THR A 14 9.94 -12.66 -1.31
CA THR A 14 9.08 -13.80 -1.63
C THR A 14 7.80 -13.79 -0.82
N SER A 15 7.89 -13.57 0.49
CA SER A 15 6.72 -13.45 1.39
C SER A 15 7.08 -12.63 2.63
N ALA A 16 6.23 -11.70 3.03
CA ALA A 16 6.33 -10.97 4.29
C ALA A 16 4.95 -10.63 4.85
N GLU A 17 4.77 -10.77 6.16
CA GLU A 17 3.58 -10.36 6.88
C GLU A 17 4.00 -9.37 7.98
N ILE A 18 3.49 -8.15 7.90
CA ILE A 18 3.88 -7.04 8.78
C ILE A 18 2.61 -6.47 9.42
N ILE A 19 2.59 -6.41 10.75
CA ILE A 19 1.55 -5.68 11.48
C ILE A 19 2.02 -4.23 11.57
N LEU A 20 1.26 -3.30 10.97
CA LEU A 20 1.59 -1.88 10.94
C LEU A 20 1.16 -1.22 12.25
N LYS A 21 2.15 -0.84 13.06
CA LYS A 21 2.00 0.06 14.22
C LYS A 21 2.20 1.52 13.82
N ASP A 22 1.96 2.45 14.74
CA ASP A 22 2.19 3.89 14.52
C ASP A 22 3.64 4.22 14.12
N PHE A 23 4.59 3.39 14.56
CA PHE A 23 5.99 3.46 14.15
C PHE A 23 6.56 2.04 13.95
N ASN A 24 7.18 1.78 12.79
CA ASN A 24 7.80 0.49 12.48
C ASN A 24 9.26 0.72 12.04
N ILE A 25 10.20 -0.02 12.63
CA ILE A 25 11.62 0.00 12.24
C ILE A 25 11.94 -1.33 11.55
N PHE A 26 12.49 -1.27 10.34
CA PHE A 26 12.90 -2.45 9.57
C PHE A 26 14.43 -2.58 9.56
N ILE A 27 14.97 -3.61 10.20
CA ILE A 27 16.42 -3.87 10.33
C ILE A 27 16.78 -5.19 9.64
N GLY A 28 17.93 -5.25 8.97
CA GLY A 28 18.47 -6.47 8.35
C GLY A 28 19.63 -6.17 7.39
N GLU A 29 20.18 -7.20 6.76
CA GLU A 29 21.32 -7.10 5.85
C GLU A 29 21.03 -6.26 4.58
N GLN A 30 22.06 -5.65 3.98
CA GLN A 30 21.87 -4.90 2.73
C GLN A 30 21.25 -5.79 1.64
N GLY A 31 20.34 -5.23 0.83
CA GLY A 31 19.67 -5.99 -0.23
C GLY A 31 18.49 -6.89 0.21
N ALA A 32 18.24 -7.06 1.52
CA ALA A 32 17.16 -7.93 2.02
C ALA A 32 15.73 -7.37 1.83
N GLY A 33 15.49 -6.49 0.85
CA GLY A 33 14.14 -6.00 0.52
C GLY A 33 13.55 -4.93 1.45
N LYS A 34 14.28 -4.45 2.46
CA LYS A 34 13.83 -3.35 3.35
C LYS A 34 13.38 -2.11 2.57
N LEU A 35 14.19 -1.69 1.59
CA LEU A 35 13.86 -0.54 0.74
C LEU A 35 12.58 -0.82 -0.06
N THR A 36 12.44 -2.02 -0.63
CA THR A 36 11.24 -2.44 -1.35
C THR A 36 9.97 -2.33 -0.48
N VAL A 37 10.04 -2.70 0.81
CA VAL A 37 8.95 -2.50 1.78
C VAL A 37 8.68 -1.03 2.07
N THR A 38 9.72 -0.20 2.23
CA THR A 38 9.56 1.19 2.70
C THR A 38 9.34 2.20 1.59
N THR A 39 9.82 1.96 0.37
CA THR A 39 9.79 2.93 -0.73
C THR A 39 8.84 2.58 -1.86
N HIS A 40 8.34 1.35 -1.94
CA HIS A 40 7.40 0.98 -3.01
C HIS A 40 6.07 0.50 -2.46
N SER A 41 6.04 -0.16 -1.30
CA SER A 41 4.76 -0.51 -0.68
C SER A 41 3.93 0.72 -0.28
N PRO A 42 4.44 1.78 0.38
CA PRO A 42 3.57 2.90 0.78
C PRO A 42 3.07 3.70 -0.40
N TYR A 43 3.89 3.91 -1.44
CA TYR A 43 3.45 4.61 -2.65
C TYR A 43 2.45 3.77 -3.44
N LEU A 44 2.72 2.48 -3.64
CA LEU A 44 1.80 1.59 -4.33
C LEU A 44 0.47 1.47 -3.57
N LEU A 45 0.52 1.30 -2.25
CA LEU A 45 -0.67 1.24 -1.40
C LEU A 45 -1.40 2.58 -1.34
N SER A 46 -0.70 3.72 -1.32
CA SER A 46 -1.32 5.04 -1.38
C SER A 46 -1.99 5.27 -2.72
N THR A 47 -1.36 4.91 -3.83
CA THR A 47 -1.97 4.97 -5.17
C THR A 47 -3.21 4.09 -5.24
N LEU A 48 -3.14 2.84 -4.76
CA LEU A 48 -4.29 1.94 -4.72
C LEU A 48 -5.41 2.49 -3.81
N ASN A 49 -5.07 3.03 -2.65
CA ASN A 49 -6.03 3.63 -1.72
C ASN A 49 -6.72 4.85 -2.36
N ASN A 50 -5.96 5.70 -3.05
CA ASN A 50 -6.52 6.85 -3.76
C ASN A 50 -7.44 6.41 -4.92
N MET A 51 -7.10 5.32 -5.62
CA MET A 51 -7.96 4.76 -6.67
C MET A 51 -9.27 4.19 -6.11
N ILE A 52 -9.21 3.46 -5.00
CA ILE A 52 -10.39 2.94 -4.31
C ILE A 52 -11.28 4.11 -3.82
N GLU A 53 -10.67 5.15 -3.26
CA GLU A 53 -11.40 6.32 -2.79
C GLU A 53 -12.06 7.07 -3.95
N ALA A 54 -11.37 7.22 -5.09
CA ALA A 54 -11.95 7.81 -6.29
C ALA A 54 -13.17 7.03 -6.79
N ASP A 55 -13.12 5.69 -6.79
CA ASP A 55 -14.27 4.84 -7.13
C ASP A 55 -15.42 4.98 -6.12
N ASN A 56 -15.12 5.06 -4.82
CA ASN A 56 -16.13 5.29 -3.79
C ASN A 56 -16.83 6.64 -3.97
N VAL A 57 -16.05 7.71 -4.22
CA VAL A 57 -16.59 9.05 -4.50
C VAL A 57 -17.43 9.03 -5.79
N SER A 58 -16.97 8.33 -6.83
CA SER A 58 -17.73 8.17 -8.08
C SER A 58 -19.08 7.46 -7.86
N LYS A 59 -19.16 6.50 -6.94
CA LYS A 59 -20.40 5.81 -6.58
C LYS A 59 -21.33 6.67 -5.72
N LEU A 60 -20.77 7.53 -4.86
CA LEU A 60 -21.52 8.46 -4.01
C LEU A 60 -22.13 9.62 -4.81
N HIS A 61 -21.43 10.06 -5.86
CA HIS A 61 -21.81 11.20 -6.70
C HIS A 61 -21.87 10.82 -8.19
N PRO A 62 -22.79 9.93 -8.60
CA PRO A 62 -22.90 9.48 -9.98
C PRO A 62 -23.20 10.61 -10.97
N GLU A 63 -23.77 11.72 -10.51
CA GLU A 63 -24.07 12.92 -11.32
C GLU A 63 -22.81 13.64 -11.86
N ASN A 64 -21.66 13.50 -11.19
CA ASN A 64 -20.43 14.22 -11.53
C ASN A 64 -19.49 13.43 -12.46
N VAL A 65 -19.83 12.19 -12.82
CA VAL A 65 -18.96 11.29 -13.62
C VAL A 65 -18.91 11.68 -15.11
N HIS A 66 -19.81 12.56 -15.56
CA HIS A 66 -19.93 12.97 -16.96
C HIS A 66 -19.45 14.39 -17.28
N GLU A 67 -18.91 15.12 -16.30
CA GLU A 67 -18.34 16.44 -16.57
C GLU A 67 -16.88 16.28 -17.07
N LYS A 68 -16.68 16.64 -18.34
CA LYS A 68 -15.43 16.51 -19.10
C LYS A 68 -14.33 17.43 -18.60
#